data_AF-A0A7Z9MGZ1-F1
#
_entry.id   AF-A0A7Z9MGZ1-F1
#
_cell.length_a   1.000
_cell.length_b   1.000
_cell.length_c   1.000
_cell.angle_alpha   90.00
_cell.angle_beta   90.00
_cell.angle_gamma   90.00
#
_symmetry.space_group_name_H-M   'P 1'
#
loop_
_entity.id
_entity.type
_entity.pdbx_description
1 polymer ?
#
loop_
_entity_poly.entity_id
_entity_poly.type
_entity_poly.pdbx_seq_one_letter_code
_entity_poly.pdbx_strand_id
1 'polypeptide(L)' 'MKMHKNKKTARANDFLPPLSAFEQTGHRIIEGVHPAMLDDETLLKDVIFDFGRSSGPGGQHRNRKATACTATHMPT' A
#
# COMPACT_ATOMS: atom_id res chain seq x y z
N MET A 1 3.03 -50.68 -36.17
CA MET A 1 2.60 -49.36 -35.64
C MET A 1 2.78 -49.37 -34.12
N LYS A 2 3.70 -48.58 -33.58
CA LYS A 2 3.82 -48.38 -32.12
C LYS A 2 3.59 -46.90 -31.82
N MET A 3 2.42 -46.64 -31.25
CA MET A 3 1.99 -45.33 -30.77
C MET A 3 2.55 -45.15 -29.36
N HIS A 4 3.45 -44.20 -29.15
CA HIS A 4 3.89 -43.84 -27.81
C HIS A 4 3.58 -42.38 -27.52
N LYS A 5 2.81 -42.22 -26.45
CA LYS A 5 2.01 -41.07 -26.05
C LYS A 5 2.92 -39.88 -25.73
N ASN A 6 2.60 -38.75 -26.34
CA ASN A 6 3.21 -37.46 -26.05
C ASN A 6 2.81 -37.04 -24.62
N LYS A 7 3.66 -37.37 -23.63
CA LYS A 7 3.49 -36.85 -22.26
C LYS A 7 3.87 -35.37 -22.30
N LYS A 8 2.88 -34.51 -22.47
CA LYS A 8 3.00 -33.10 -22.11
C LYS A 8 3.26 -33.05 -20.61
N THR A 9 4.53 -32.92 -20.22
CA THR A 9 4.86 -32.47 -18.88
C THR A 9 4.35 -31.05 -18.78
N ALA A 10 3.21 -30.88 -18.11
CA ALA A 10 2.85 -29.59 -17.56
C ALA A 10 4.10 -29.11 -16.82
N ARG A 11 4.72 -28.04 -17.31
CA ARG A 11 5.74 -27.31 -16.57
C ARG A 11 4.99 -26.75 -15.37
N ALA A 12 4.88 -27.56 -14.32
CA ALA A 12 4.56 -27.06 -13.00
C ALA A 12 5.60 -25.96 -12.76
N ASN A 13 5.10 -24.74 -12.57
CA ASN A 13 5.94 -23.59 -12.36
C ASN A 13 6.60 -23.78 -10.98
N ASP A 14 7.70 -24.53 -10.92
CA ASP A 14 8.49 -24.77 -9.70
C ASP A 14 9.10 -23.46 -9.16
N PHE A 15 9.01 -22.37 -9.92
CA PHE A 15 9.41 -21.02 -9.54
C PHE A 15 8.30 -20.23 -8.82
N LEU A 16 7.06 -20.69 -8.84
CA LEU A 16 5.97 -20.03 -8.13
C LEU A 16 5.80 -20.71 -6.77
N PRO A 17 5.85 -19.96 -5.67
CA PRO A 17 5.54 -20.52 -4.37
C PRO A 17 4.10 -21.08 -4.39
N PRO A 18 3.84 -22.18 -3.66
CA PRO A 18 2.51 -22.78 -3.60
C PRO A 18 1.51 -21.76 -3.06
N LEU A 19 0.24 -21.88 -3.43
CA LEU A 19 -0.83 -20.98 -2.95
C LEU A 19 -0.90 -20.93 -1.41
N SER A 20 -0.50 -22.00 -0.74
CA SER A 20 -0.36 -22.08 0.72
C SER A 20 0.66 -21.11 1.31
N ALA A 21 1.64 -20.64 0.54
CA ALA A 21 2.57 -19.60 0.97
C ALA A 21 1.91 -18.21 1.09
N PHE A 22 0.73 -18.04 0.48
CA PHE A 22 -0.07 -16.81 0.54
C PHE A 22 -1.27 -16.95 1.49
N GLU A 23 -1.44 -18.10 2.14
CA GLU A 23 -2.45 -18.25 3.18
C GLU A 23 -2.09 -17.34 4.35
N GLN A 24 -3.01 -16.47 4.74
CA GLN A 24 -2.83 -15.58 5.87
C GLN A 24 -2.76 -16.40 7.16
N THR A 25 -1.55 -16.59 7.68
CA THR A 25 -1.26 -17.38 8.89
C THR A 25 -1.73 -16.71 10.18
N GLY A 26 -2.03 -15.42 10.15
CA GLY A 26 -2.59 -14.70 11.28
C GLY A 26 -3.37 -13.47 10.83
N HIS A 27 -4.60 -13.34 11.32
CA HIS A 27 -5.33 -12.09 11.28
C HIS A 27 -5.57 -11.65 12.72
N ARG A 28 -5.29 -10.39 13.02
CA ARG A 28 -5.64 -9.80 14.32
C ARG A 28 -6.84 -8.90 14.09
N ILE A 29 -7.99 -9.30 14.62
CA ILE A 29 -9.16 -8.43 14.65
C ILE A 29 -8.89 -7.39 15.75
N ILE A 30 -8.84 -6.13 15.35
CA ILE A 30 -8.71 -5.01 16.28
C ILE A 30 -10.12 -4.45 16.47
N GLU A 31 -10.57 -4.34 17.72
CA GLU A 31 -11.85 -3.71 18.03
C GLU A 31 -11.76 -2.20 17.74
N GLY A 32 -12.70 -1.69 16.95
CA GLY A 32 -12.74 -0.28 16.55
C GLY A 32 -13.40 -0.08 15.19
N VAL A 33 -13.72 1.17 14.90
CA VAL A 33 -14.21 1.59 13.59
C VAL A 33 -13.01 1.86 12.70
N HIS A 34 -12.99 1.28 11.50
CA HIS A 34 -11.93 1.54 10.52
C HIS A 34 -11.93 3.04 10.16
N PRO A 35 -10.78 3.73 10.08
CA PRO A 35 -10.75 5.19 9.85
C PRO A 35 -11.44 5.61 8.54
N ALA A 36 -11.47 4.74 7.51
CA ALA A 36 -12.22 4.99 6.29
C ALA A 36 -13.76 4.91 6.43
N MET A 37 -14.27 4.51 7.60
CA MET A 37 -15.70 4.50 7.94
C MET A 37 -16.11 5.74 8.74
N LEU A 38 -15.15 6.59 9.14
CA LEU A 38 -15.42 7.86 9.79
C LEU A 38 -15.81 8.91 8.76
N ASP A 39 -16.58 9.91 9.19
CA ASP A 39 -16.85 11.11 8.40
C ASP A 39 -15.57 11.94 8.25
N ASP A 40 -15.46 12.69 7.15
CA ASP A 40 -14.29 13.50 6.82
C ASP A 40 -13.96 14.50 7.94
N GLU A 41 -14.95 15.17 8.54
CA GLU A 41 -14.70 16.13 9.63
C GLU A 41 -14.17 15.45 10.89
N THR A 42 -14.63 14.23 11.15
CA THR A 42 -14.15 13.44 12.29
C THR A 42 -12.73 12.93 12.08
N LEU A 43 -12.42 12.43 10.87
CA LEU A 43 -11.09 11.95 10.51
C LEU A 43 -10.06 13.09 10.51
N LEU A 44 -10.43 14.27 10.01
CA LEU A 44 -9.53 15.43 9.92
C LEU A 44 -9.09 15.97 11.29
N LYS A 45 -9.82 15.69 12.38
CA LYS A 45 -9.41 16.07 13.75
C LYS A 45 -8.18 15.31 14.23
N ASP A 46 -7.99 14.10 13.72
CA ASP A 46 -6.88 13.23 14.08
C ASP A 46 -5.66 13.40 13.15
N VAL A 47 -5.77 14.32 12.17
CA VAL A 47 -4.74 14.60 11.17
C VAL A 47 -4.08 15.96 11.45
N ILE A 48 -2.76 15.94 11.60
CA ILE A 48 -1.95 17.16 11.69
C ILE A 48 -1.48 17.57 10.29
N PHE A 49 -1.69 18.84 9.95
CA PHE A 49 -1.23 19.43 8.70
C PHE A 49 -0.02 20.32 8.93
N ASP A 50 1.11 19.93 8.35
CA ASP A 50 2.34 20.71 8.34
C ASP A 50 2.57 21.33 6.97
N PHE A 51 2.83 22.64 6.96
CA PHE A 51 3.15 23.37 5.74
C PHE A 51 4.64 23.71 5.69
N GLY A 52 5.28 23.30 4.60
CA GLY A 52 6.72 23.35 4.48
C GLY A 52 7.22 23.68 3.08
N ARG A 53 8.53 23.57 2.91
CA ARG A 53 9.22 23.76 1.64
C ARG A 53 9.70 22.39 1.15
N SER A 54 9.42 22.07 -0.11
CA SER A 54 9.87 20.84 -0.75
C SER A 54 11.09 21.05 -1.65
N SER A 55 11.86 19.99 -1.87
CA SER A 55 12.98 19.97 -2.82
C SER A 55 12.48 19.79 -4.27
N GLY A 56 13.38 19.84 -5.28
CA GLY A 56 13.02 19.73 -6.71
C GLY A 56 13.26 20.99 -7.58
N PRO A 57 12.71 21.05 -8.81
CA PRO A 57 12.77 22.25 -9.65
C PRO A 57 11.79 23.33 -9.14
N GLY A 58 12.11 24.61 -9.34
CA GLY A 58 11.22 25.72 -8.91
C GLY A 58 11.92 27.03 -8.54
N GLY A 59 13.25 27.08 -8.56
CA GLY A 59 14.04 28.30 -8.42
C GLY A 59 13.69 29.15 -7.19
N GLN A 60 13.73 30.47 -7.36
CA GLN A 60 13.51 31.43 -6.26
C GLN A 60 12.07 31.40 -5.72
N HIS A 61 11.07 31.16 -6.57
CA HIS A 61 9.68 31.12 -6.15
C HIS A 61 9.44 29.99 -5.13
N ARG A 62 9.87 28.78 -5.45
CA ARG A 62 9.77 27.62 -4.56
C ARG A 62 10.67 27.76 -3.33
N ASN A 63 11.85 28.36 -3.46
CA ASN A 63 12.71 28.61 -2.31
C ASN A 63 12.08 29.62 -1.33
N ARG A 64 11.17 30.48 -1.74
CA ARG A 64 10.60 31.49 -0.84
C ARG A 64 9.23 31.10 -0.28
N LYS A 65 8.44 30.30 -1.00
CA LYS A 65 7.09 29.92 -0.59
C LYS A 65 7.03 28.51 -0.02
N ALA A 66 6.38 28.38 1.12
CA ALA A 66 6.00 27.08 1.70
C ALA A 66 4.71 26.59 1.02
N THR A 67 4.86 25.85 -0.07
CA THR A 67 3.73 25.27 -0.82
C THR A 67 3.57 23.77 -0.60
N ALA A 68 4.46 23.14 0.16
CA ALA A 68 4.31 21.73 0.49
C ALA A 68 3.35 21.56 1.66
N CYS A 69 2.47 20.57 1.58
CA CYS A 69 1.55 20.18 2.64
C CYS A 69 1.83 18.71 2.99
N THR A 70 2.01 18.43 4.26
CA THR A 70 2.18 17.07 4.80
C THR A 70 1.06 16.82 5.79
N ALA A 71 0.32 15.73 5.60
CA ALA A 71 -0.76 15.31 6.46
C ALA A 71 -0.32 14.05 7.23
N THR A 72 -0.32 14.12 8.56
CA THR A 72 0.09 13.03 9.44
C THR A 72 -1.09 12.59 10.30
N HIS A 73 -1.53 11.34 10.14
CA HIS A 73 -2.57 10.75 10.98
C HIS A 73 -1.93 10.23 12.28
N MET A 74 -2.31 10.81 13.41
CA MET A 74 -1.69 10.54 14.73
C MET A 74 -2.01 9.18 15.37
N PRO A 75 -3.21 8.58 15.19
CA PRO A 75 -3.58 7.31 15.84
C PRO A 75 -2.88 6.05 15.30
N THR A 76 -2.15 6.15 14.19
CA THR A 76 -1.52 5.03 13.46
C THR A 76 -0.02 4.99 13.66
#